data_AF-A0A920BMJ0-F1
#
_entry.id   AF-A0A920BMJ0-F1
#
_cell.length_a   1.000
_cell.length_b   1.000
_cell.length_c   1.000
_cell.angle_alpha   90.00
_cell.angle_beta   90.00
_cell.angle_gamma   90.00
#
_symmetry.space_group_name_H-M   'P 1'
#
loop_
_entity.id
_entity.type
_entity.pdbx_description
1 polymer ?
#
loop_
_entity_poly.entity_id
_entity_poly.type
_entity_poly.pdbx_seq_one_letter_code
_entity_poly.pdbx_strand_id
1 'polypeptide(L)' 'MSEFTAKDVQKLRQASGAGMMDAKRALDESAGDFDAALQSLRKRNSES' A
#
# COMPACT_ATOMS: atom_id res chain seq x y z
N MET A 1 8.53 14.79 -3.32
CA MET A 1 8.81 14.02 -2.09
C MET A 1 7.54 13.27 -1.80
N SER A 2 7.58 11.95 -1.63
CA SER A 2 6.38 11.11 -1.63
C SER A 2 5.32 11.64 -0.66
N GLU A 3 4.08 11.77 -1.14
CA GLU A 3 2.94 12.41 -0.46
C GLU A 3 2.30 11.51 0.62
N PHE A 4 3.07 10.57 1.17
CA PHE A 4 2.60 9.62 2.17
C PHE A 4 3.54 9.50 3.36
N THR A 5 2.98 9.23 4.52
CA THR A 5 3.69 9.13 5.79
C THR A 5 3.88 7.67 6.21
N ALA A 6 4.73 7.43 7.20
CA ALA A 6 4.83 6.11 7.83
C ALA A 6 3.50 5.62 8.43
N LYS A 7 2.60 6.54 8.83
CA LYS A 7 1.25 6.20 9.27
C LYS A 7 0.40 5.67 8.12
N ASP A 8 0.53 6.23 6.93
CA ASP A 8 -0.20 5.77 5.74
C ASP A 8 0.24 4.38 5.32
N VAL A 9 1.55 4.10 5.35
CA VAL A 9 2.11 2.75 5.16
C VAL A 9 1.51 1.78 6.17
N GLN A 10 1.46 2.17 7.45
CA GLN A 10 0.92 1.32 8.50
C GLN A 10 -0.59 1.08 8.33
N LYS A 11 -1.36 2.12 7.98
CA LYS A 11 -2.80 2.04 7.71
C LYS A 11 -3.08 1.15 6.51
N LEU A 12 -2.30 1.28 5.46
CA LEU A 12 -2.44 0.47 4.24
C LEU A 12 -2.12 -1.00 4.51
N ARG A 13 -1.07 -1.29 5.26
CA ARG A 13 -0.76 -2.64 5.75
C ARG A 13 -1.93 -3.24 6.52
N GLN A 14 -2.52 -2.49 7.46
CA GLN A 14 -3.65 -2.98 8.24
C GLN A 14 -4.90 -3.23 7.38
N ALA A 15 -5.16 -2.38 6.39
CA ALA A 15 -6.34 -2.49 5.52
C ALA A 15 -6.21 -3.55 4.41
N SER A 16 -4.98 -3.78 3.93
CA SER A 16 -4.69 -4.75 2.85
C SER A 16 -4.26 -6.12 3.37
N GLY A 17 -3.75 -6.21 4.60
CA GLY A 17 -3.10 -7.40 5.13
C GLY A 17 -1.68 -7.64 4.60
N ALA A 18 -1.18 -6.78 3.71
CA ALA A 18 0.13 -6.95 3.08
C ALA A 18 1.31 -6.61 4.01
N GLY A 19 2.51 -7.04 3.64
CA GLY A 19 3.74 -6.71 4.37
C GLY A 19 4.04 -5.21 4.40
N MET A 20 4.85 -4.77 5.38
CA MET A 20 5.25 -3.36 5.51
C MET A 20 5.98 -2.84 4.26
N MET A 21 6.81 -3.68 3.64
CA MET A 21 7.53 -3.36 2.40
C MET A 21 6.59 -3.25 1.20
N ASP A 22 5.59 -4.14 1.11
CA ASP A 22 4.62 -4.13 0.00
C ASP A 22 3.70 -2.92 0.11
N ALA A 23 3.23 -2.61 1.33
CA ALA A 23 2.46 -1.40 1.60
C ALA A 23 3.24 -0.13 1.25
N LYS A 24 4.53 -0.06 1.63
CA LYS A 24 5.39 1.07 1.28
C LYS A 24 5.55 1.20 -0.23
N ARG A 25 5.83 0.08 -0.92
CA ARG A 25 6.07 0.07 -2.37
C ARG A 25 4.81 0.42 -3.15
N ALA A 26 3.65 -0.08 -2.73
CA ALA A 26 2.36 0.25 -3.34
C ALA A 26 2.02 1.73 -3.20
N LEU A 27 2.31 2.36 -2.05
CA LEU A 27 2.13 3.81 -1.89
C LEU A 27 3.12 4.59 -2.75
N ASP A 28 4.37 4.14 -2.87
CA ASP A 28 5.37 4.79 -3.72
C ASP A 28 5.00 4.70 -5.20
N GLU A 29 4.56 3.52 -5.67
CA GLU A 29 4.04 3.29 -7.03
C GLU A 29 2.76 4.09 -7.32
N SER A 30 1.94 4.32 -6.29
CA SER A 30 0.70 5.08 -6.39
C SER A 30 0.85 6.56 -6.05
N ALA A 31 2.10 7.06 -5.92
CA ALA A 31 2.40 8.44 -5.53
C ALA A 31 1.72 8.92 -4.23
N GLY A 32 1.45 8.00 -3.30
CA GLY A 32 0.77 8.25 -2.03
C GLY A 32 -0.75 8.06 -2.06
N ASP A 33 -1.33 7.70 -3.20
CA ASP A 33 -2.75 7.39 -3.30
C ASP A 33 -3.08 6.08 -2.57
N PHE A 34 -3.85 6.21 -1.48
CA PHE A 34 -4.22 5.10 -0.62
C PHE A 34 -5.13 4.10 -1.33
N ASP A 35 -6.09 4.56 -2.13
CA ASP A 35 -7.08 3.67 -2.77
C ASP A 35 -6.40 2.86 -3.88
N ALA A 36 -5.59 3.52 -4.71
CA ALA A 36 -4.78 2.88 -5.74
C ALA A 36 -3.77 1.87 -5.14
N ALA A 37 -3.12 2.22 -4.03
CA ALA A 37 -2.20 1.33 -3.34
C ALA A 37 -2.94 0.11 -2.73
N LEU A 38 -4.12 0.33 -2.14
CA LEU A 38 -4.94 -0.74 -1.55
C LEU A 38 -5.48 -1.70 -2.61
N GLN A 39 -5.97 -1.18 -3.73
CA GLN A 39 -6.38 -1.97 -4.90
C GLN A 39 -5.22 -2.84 -5.42
N SER A 40 -4.04 -2.23 -5.56
CA SER A 40 -2.83 -2.92 -6.05
C SER A 40 -2.36 -4.03 -5.12
N LEU A 41 -2.54 -3.88 -3.80
CA LEU A 41 -2.21 -4.92 -2.82
C LEU A 41 -3.27 -6.02 -2.73
N ARG A 42 -4.55 -5.67 -2.87
CA ARG A 42 -5.66 -6.64 -2.90
C ARG A 42 -5.58 -7.57 -4.11
N LYS A 43 -5.29 -7.03 -5.30
CA LYS A 43 -5.06 -7.83 -6.51
C LYS A 43 -3.88 -8.79 -6.35
N ARG A 44 -2.75 -8.32 -5.81
CA ARG A 44 -1.55 -9.15 -5.58
C ARG A 44 -1.75 -10.32 -4.60
N ASN A 45 -2.67 -10.20 -3.63
CA ASN A 45 -2.95 -11.29 -2.68
C ASN A 45 -3.93 -12.34 -3.23
N SER A 46 -4.71 -12.04 -4.27
CA SER A 46 -5.59 -13.03 -4.91
C SER A 46 -4.89 -13.92 -5.93
N GLU A 47 -3.63 -13.63 -6.25
CA GLU A 47 -2.78 -14.43 -7.14
C GLU A 47 -1.81 -15.27 -6.30
N SER A 48 -2.33 -16.23 -5.54
CA SER A 48 -1.52 -17.28 -4.90
C SER A 48 -2.22 -18.62 -4.94
#